data_AF-A0A4Q9VRJ5-F1
#
_entry.id   AF-A0A4Q9VRJ5-F1
#
_cell.length_a   1.000
_cell.length_b   1.000
_cell.length_c   1.000
_cell.angle_alpha   90.00
_cell.angle_beta   90.00
_cell.angle_gamma   90.00
#
_symmetry.space_group_name_H-M   'P 1'
#
loop_
_entity.id
_entity.type
_entity.pdbx_description
1 polymer ?
#
loop_
_entity_poly.entity_id
_entity_poly.type
_entity_poly.pdbx_seq_one_letter_code
_entity_poly.pdbx_strand_id
1 'polypeptide(L)'
;MWPRAPALNAPRRPSPKFDVAIAIERAVQTGVGIALLPDYLIEPDNDLVQRIPEADVPSFDCFFVNPEEMRNTARVKVFRDFLISKAERWTY
;
A
#
# COMPACT_ATOMS: atom_id res chain seq x y z
N MET A 1 42.36 -2.16 -8.08
CA MET A 1 41.94 -2.12 -6.67
C MET A 1 40.46 -2.47 -6.63
N TRP A 2 40.10 -3.72 -6.33
CA TRP A 2 38.71 -4.19 -6.32
C TRP A 2 37.97 -3.63 -5.09
N PRO A 3 36.73 -3.13 -5.20
CA PRO A 3 36.00 -2.63 -4.04
C PRO A 3 35.75 -3.77 -3.04
N ARG A 4 36.09 -3.54 -1.76
CA ARG A 4 35.86 -4.50 -0.66
C ARG A 4 34.40 -4.94 -0.66
N ALA A 5 34.18 -6.25 -0.58
CA ALA A 5 32.85 -6.81 -0.34
C ALA A 5 32.22 -6.14 0.90
N PRO A 6 30.93 -5.75 0.87
CA PRO A 6 30.27 -5.18 2.02
C PRO A 6 30.33 -6.17 3.21
N ALA A 7 30.48 -5.64 4.43
CA ALA A 7 30.52 -6.46 5.64
C ALA A 7 29.27 -7.36 5.70
N LEU A 8 29.44 -8.63 6.07
CA LEU A 8 28.41 -9.68 6.04
C LEU A 8 27.11 -9.34 6.79
N ASN A 9 27.14 -8.34 7.69
CA ASN A 9 26.00 -7.88 8.49
C ASN A 9 25.63 -6.40 8.29
N ALA A 10 26.16 -5.74 7.24
CA ALA A 10 25.71 -4.39 6.92
C ALA A 10 24.30 -4.45 6.28
N PRO A 11 23.36 -3.56 6.64
CA PRO A 11 22.07 -3.49 5.97
C PRO A 11 22.25 -3.38 4.46
N ARG A 12 21.60 -4.26 3.70
CA ARG A 12 21.66 -4.22 2.24
C ARG A 12 21.07 -2.89 1.75
N ARG A 13 21.73 -2.25 0.78
CA ARG A 13 21.16 -1.10 0.10
C ARG A 13 19.89 -1.53 -0.65
N PRO A 14 18.81 -0.74 -0.64
CA PRO A 14 17.63 -1.02 -1.43
C PRO A 14 18.03 -1.16 -2.91
N SER A 15 17.58 -2.23 -3.56
CA SER A 15 18.00 -2.56 -4.93
C SER A 15 17.21 -1.77 -5.99
N PRO A 16 15.86 -1.82 -6.04
CA PRO A 16 15.05 -0.98 -6.93
C PRO A 16 14.28 0.12 -6.18
N LYS A 17 13.95 1.20 -6.90
CA LYS A 17 12.95 2.20 -6.51
C LYS A 17 11.80 2.16 -7.51
N PHE A 18 10.58 2.30 -7.01
CA PHE A 18 9.38 2.35 -7.82
C PHE A 18 8.55 3.56 -7.39
N ASP A 19 7.97 4.27 -8.35
CA ASP A 19 7.17 5.48 -8.09
C ASP A 19 5.67 5.19 -7.94
N VAL A 20 5.24 3.95 -8.20
CA VAL A 20 3.84 3.52 -8.13
C VAL A 20 3.71 2.25 -7.31
N ALA A 21 2.73 2.23 -6.40
CA ALA A 21 2.59 1.15 -5.44
C ALA A 21 2.29 -0.23 -6.08
N ILE A 22 1.56 -0.26 -7.20
CA ILE A 22 1.31 -1.51 -7.97
C ILE A 22 2.61 -2.14 -8.50
N ALA A 23 3.63 -1.32 -8.83
CA ALA A 23 4.92 -1.87 -9.26
C ALA A 23 5.69 -2.51 -8.09
N ILE A 24 5.52 -1.97 -6.88
CA ILE A 24 6.10 -2.54 -5.66
C ILE A 24 5.45 -3.90 -5.38
N GLU A 25 4.12 -3.98 -5.40
CA GLU A 25 3.37 -5.22 -5.20
C GLU A 25 3.85 -6.34 -6.13
N ARG A 26 3.92 -6.06 -7.45
CA ARG A 26 4.41 -7.01 -8.46
C ARG A 26 5.87 -7.42 -8.24
N ALA A 27 6.71 -6.50 -7.80
CA ALA A 27 8.11 -6.82 -7.50
C ALA A 27 8.21 -7.79 -6.30
N VAL A 28 7.39 -7.60 -5.28
CA VAL A 28 7.32 -8.50 -4.12
C VAL A 28 6.77 -9.87 -4.53
N GLN A 29 5.70 -9.93 -5.32
CA GLN A 29 5.11 -11.18 -5.84
C GLN A 29 6.11 -12.00 -6.68
N THR A 30 7.00 -11.33 -7.42
CA THR A 30 8.05 -11.99 -8.22
C THR A 30 9.30 -12.35 -7.40
N GLY A 31 9.29 -12.15 -6.08
CA GLY A 31 10.36 -12.56 -5.18
C GLY A 31 11.54 -11.59 -5.08
N VAL A 32 11.40 -10.33 -5.49
CA VAL A 32 12.47 -9.32 -5.40
C VAL A 32 12.82 -8.99 -3.95
N GLY A 33 11.87 -9.13 -3.01
CA GLY A 33 12.10 -8.88 -1.59
C GLY A 33 10.80 -8.71 -0.79
N ILE A 34 10.88 -7.92 0.28
CA ILE A 34 9.73 -7.52 1.13
C ILE A 34 9.46 -6.03 0.93
N ALA A 35 8.20 -5.61 1.07
CA ALA A 35 7.83 -4.20 1.03
C ALA A 35 6.70 -3.89 2.01
N LEU A 36 6.59 -2.61 2.37
CA LEU A 36 5.40 -2.06 2.99
C LEU A 36 4.39 -1.76 1.87
N LEU A 37 3.23 -2.41 1.92
CA LEU A 37 2.15 -2.22 0.95
C LEU A 37 0.92 -1.69 1.68
N PRO A 38 0.22 -0.69 1.11
CA PRO A 38 -1.10 -0.31 1.59
C PRO A 38 -2.09 -1.45 1.40
N ASP A 39 -2.94 -1.61 2.39
CA ASP A 39 -4.00 -2.61 2.46
C ASP A 39 -4.94 -2.68 1.26
N TYR A 40 -5.27 -1.53 0.70
CA TYR A 40 -6.18 -1.44 -0.44
C TYR A 40 -5.62 -2.09 -1.72
N LEU A 41 -4.32 -2.44 -1.76
CA LEU A 41 -3.70 -3.16 -2.88
C LEU A 41 -3.72 -4.68 -2.69
N ILE A 42 -3.97 -5.16 -1.48
CA ILE A 42 -3.89 -6.58 -1.15
C ILE A 42 -5.24 -7.22 -1.47
N GLU A 43 -5.32 -7.88 -2.63
CA GLU A 43 -6.49 -8.70 -2.97
C GLU A 43 -6.51 -10.00 -2.14
N PRO A 44 -7.71 -10.53 -1.79
CA PRO A 44 -7.84 -11.75 -0.97
C PRO A 44 -7.16 -12.99 -1.55
N ASP A 45 -7.04 -13.05 -2.89
CA ASP A 45 -6.47 -14.19 -3.61
C ASP A 45 -4.97 -14.03 -3.90
N ASN A 46 -4.30 -13.05 -3.28
CA ASN A 46 -2.86 -12.88 -3.48
C ASN A 46 -2.04 -13.92 -2.68
N ASP A 47 -0.81 -14.16 -3.13
CA ASP A 47 0.15 -15.08 -2.53
C ASP A 47 1.10 -14.38 -1.53
N LEU A 48 0.77 -13.14 -1.13
CA LEU A 48 1.59 -12.35 -0.24
C LEU A 48 1.30 -12.71 1.22
N VAL A 49 2.38 -12.81 2.01
CA VAL A 49 2.29 -13.14 3.44
C VAL A 49 2.81 -11.96 4.26
N GLN A 50 1.99 -11.43 5.16
CA GLN A 50 2.42 -10.41 6.13
C GLN A 50 3.48 -11.00 7.06
N ARG A 51 4.71 -10.46 7.03
CA ARG A 51 5.86 -10.99 7.78
C ARG A 51 6.13 -10.30 9.11
N ILE A 52 5.70 -9.04 9.26
CA ILE A 52 6.03 -8.20 10.42
C ILE A 52 4.73 -7.52 10.90
N PRO A 53 3.81 -8.24 11.54
CA PRO A 53 2.51 -7.70 11.95
C PRO A 53 2.62 -6.67 13.09
N GLU A 54 3.71 -6.67 13.87
CA GLU A 54 3.94 -5.72 14.96
C GLU A 54 4.64 -4.43 14.49
N ALA A 55 4.86 -4.27 13.18
CA ALA A 55 5.47 -3.06 12.65
C ALA A 55 4.55 -1.85 12.88
N ASP A 56 5.12 -0.76 13.39
CA ASP A 56 4.45 0.53 13.41
C ASP A 56 4.39 1.06 11.97
N VAL A 57 3.22 0.92 11.36
CA VAL A 57 2.97 1.32 9.97
C VAL A 57 2.26 2.67 9.95
N PRO A 58 2.66 3.59 9.05
CA PRO A 58 2.00 4.88 8.95
C PRO A 58 0.56 4.71 8.48
N SER A 59 -0.38 5.17 9.30
CA SER A 59 -1.79 5.33 8.91
C SER A 59 -1.99 6.65 8.16
N PHE A 60 -2.85 6.66 7.15
CA PHE A 60 -3.19 7.86 6.39
C PHE A 60 -4.68 8.12 6.45
N ASP A 61 -5.06 9.37 6.72
CA ASP A 61 -6.46 9.80 6.64
C ASP A 61 -6.91 9.84 5.16
N CYS A 62 -8.05 9.22 4.88
CA CYS A 62 -8.68 9.26 3.56
C CYS A 62 -9.88 10.21 3.58
N PHE A 63 -9.90 11.18 2.67
CA PHE A 63 -10.97 12.16 2.56
C PHE A 63 -11.71 12.04 1.23
N PHE A 64 -13.03 11.98 1.29
CA PHE A 64 -13.88 12.18 0.12
C PHE A 64 -14.29 13.66 0.03
N VAL A 65 -13.85 14.34 -1.03
CA VAL A 65 -14.07 15.79 -1.23
C VAL A 65 -14.95 16.02 -2.46
N ASN A 66 -15.97 16.87 -2.30
CA ASN A 66 -16.87 17.26 -3.37
C ASN A 66 -17.17 18.78 -3.30
N PRO A 67 -17.57 19.43 -4.40
CA PRO A 67 -18.04 20.81 -4.38
C PRO A 67 -19.24 20.97 -3.42
N GLU A 68 -19.30 22.10 -2.72
CA GLU A 68 -20.33 22.38 -1.70
C GLU A 68 -21.74 22.35 -2.30
N GLU A 69 -21.88 22.87 -3.52
CA GLU A 69 -23.12 22.93 -4.29
C GLU A 69 -23.71 21.54 -4.53
N MET A 70 -22.86 20.50 -4.50
CA MET A 70 -23.25 19.12 -4.74
C MET A 70 -23.50 18.30 -3.47
N ARG A 71 -23.22 18.84 -2.27
CA ARG A 71 -23.29 18.13 -0.98
C ARG A 71 -24.64 17.43 -0.76
N ASN A 72 -25.73 18.06 -1.19
CA ASN A 72 -27.09 17.57 -0.97
C ASN A 72 -27.66 16.73 -2.12
N THR A 73 -26.90 16.52 -3.19
CA THR A 73 -27.36 15.75 -4.35
C THR A 73 -27.44 14.26 -4.04
N ALA A 74 -28.42 13.57 -4.64
CA ALA A 74 -28.54 12.12 -4.52
C ALA A 74 -27.29 11.39 -5.02
N ARG A 75 -26.65 11.89 -6.09
CA ARG A 75 -25.45 11.31 -6.68
C ARG A 75 -24.26 11.30 -5.70
N VAL A 76 -23.98 12.43 -5.04
CA VAL A 76 -22.89 12.51 -4.06
C VAL A 76 -23.16 11.60 -2.86
N LYS A 77 -24.40 11.56 -2.37
CA LYS A 77 -24.80 10.68 -1.27
C LYS A 77 -24.58 9.20 -1.62
N VAL A 78 -25.15 8.73 -2.73
CA VAL A 78 -25.01 7.33 -3.17
C VAL A 78 -23.55 6.95 -3.40
N PHE A 79 -22.75 7.84 -4.00
CA PHE A 79 -21.34 7.56 -4.24
C PHE A 79 -20.52 7.50 -2.94
N ARG A 80 -20.75 8.44 -2.02
CA ARG A 80 -20.12 8.41 -0.68
C ARG A 80 -20.46 7.12 0.06
N ASP A 81 -21.73 6.75 0.08
CA ASP A 81 -22.20 5.56 0.79
C ASP A 81 -21.59 4.28 0.15
N PHE A 82 -21.44 4.26 -1.18
CA PHE A 82 -20.68 3.22 -1.88
C PHE A 82 -19.21 3.17 -1.45
N LEU A 83 -18.50 4.31 -1.39
CA LEU A 83 -17.10 4.35 -0.97
C LEU A 83 -16.92 3.81 0.45
N ILE A 84 -17.79 4.20 1.38
CA ILE A 84 -17.77 3.70 2.77
C ILE A 84 -17.92 2.17 2.78
N SER A 85 -18.90 1.63 2.02
CA SER A 85 -19.10 0.17 1.92
C SER A 85 -17.92 -0.62 1.31
N LYS A 86 -16.98 0.08 0.64
CA LYS A 86 -15.74 -0.50 0.11
C LYS A 86 -14.59 -0.37 1.11
N ALA A 87 -14.47 0.79 1.76
CA ALA A 87 -13.43 1.06 2.75
C ALA A 87 -13.53 0.18 4.00
N GLU A 88 -14.74 -0.22 4.40
CA GLU A 88 -14.97 -1.17 5.52
C GLU A 88 -14.27 -2.54 5.32
N ARG A 89 -13.81 -2.86 4.10
CA ARG A 89 -13.10 -4.12 3.82
C ARG A 89 -11.58 -4.03 4.01
N TRP A 90 -11.01 -2.84 4.18
CA TRP A 90 -9.57 -2.68 4.44
C TRP A 90 -9.31 -3.03 5.91
N THR A 91 -8.49 -4.04 6.17
CA THR A 91 -8.49 -4.78 7.45
C THR A 91 -7.24 -4.56 8.30
N TYR A 92 -6.24 -3.84 7.81
CA TYR A 92 -4.95 -3.61 8.47
C TYR A 92 -4.46 -2.15 8.33
#